data_AF-U1PQS3-F1
#
_entry.id   AF-U1PQS3-F1
#
_cell.length_a   1.000
_cell.length_b   1.000
_cell.length_c   1.000
_cell.angle_alpha   90.00
_cell.angle_beta   90.00
_cell.angle_gamma   90.00
#
_symmetry.space_group_name_H-M   'P 1'
#
loop_
_entity.id
_entity.type
_entity.pdbx_description
1 polymer ?
#
loop_
_entity_poly.entity_id
_entity_poly.type
_entity_poly.pdbx_seq_one_letter_code
_entity_poly.pdbx_strand_id
1 'polypeptide(L)'
;MSDRLLRVNAYTTLDLADIRARGHEFDVDTLGVVNVTAPRKNPDHVSLQLEVDHTNVEGLPAHADEVTLSVSEARTIAEDLESYADRVENAQSSSSDDS
;
A
#
# COMPACT_ATOMS: atom_id res chain seq x y z
N MET A 1 7.20 -12.79 -9.48
CA MET A 1 7.17 -13.45 -8.16
C MET A 1 6.52 -14.83 -8.24
N SER A 2 7.30 -15.91 -8.10
CA SER A 2 6.77 -17.28 -8.05
C SER A 2 6.44 -17.75 -6.62
N ASP A 3 6.80 -16.96 -5.62
CA ASP A 3 6.75 -17.24 -4.18
C ASP A 3 5.98 -16.15 -3.40
N ARG A 4 4.95 -15.57 -4.04
CA ARG A 4 4.10 -14.53 -3.43
C ARG A 4 3.38 -15.05 -2.18
N LEU A 5 3.36 -14.23 -1.12
CA LEU A 5 2.75 -14.54 0.16
C LEU A 5 1.29 -14.04 0.24
N LEU A 6 0.99 -12.85 -0.28
CA LEU A 6 -0.36 -12.30 -0.32
C LEU A 6 -1.16 -12.88 -1.49
N ARG A 7 -2.42 -13.25 -1.18
CA ARG A 7 -3.35 -13.74 -2.17
C ARG A 7 -3.97 -12.58 -2.96
N VAL A 8 -3.44 -12.32 -4.15
CA VAL A 8 -4.03 -11.35 -5.09
C VAL A 8 -5.26 -11.93 -5.80
N ASN A 9 -6.29 -11.11 -5.92
CA ASN A 9 -7.54 -11.42 -6.61
C ASN A 9 -8.24 -10.13 -7.05
N ALA A 10 -9.39 -10.22 -7.73
CA ALA A 10 -10.13 -9.08 -8.25
C ALA A 10 -10.65 -8.09 -7.17
N TYR A 11 -10.55 -8.44 -5.89
CA TYR A 11 -10.92 -7.58 -4.76
C TYR A 11 -9.70 -7.00 -4.03
N THR A 12 -8.49 -7.22 -4.54
CA THR A 12 -7.28 -6.58 -4.00
C THR A 12 -7.36 -5.08 -4.24
N THR A 13 -7.05 -4.27 -3.22
CA THR A 13 -7.17 -2.81 -3.31
C THR A 13 -6.25 -2.22 -4.39
N LEU A 14 -4.96 -2.55 -4.33
CA LEU A 14 -3.95 -2.20 -5.34
C LEU A 14 -3.11 -3.46 -5.62
N ASP A 15 -3.39 -4.14 -6.73
CA ASP A 15 -2.64 -5.33 -7.16
C ASP A 15 -1.32 -4.99 -7.88
N LEU A 16 -1.16 -3.71 -8.26
CA LEU A 16 0.04 -3.12 -8.82
C LEU A 16 0.27 -1.73 -8.23
N ALA A 17 0.97 -1.66 -7.10
CA ALA A 17 1.38 -0.42 -6.46
C ALA A 17 2.85 -0.11 -6.77
N ASP A 18 3.16 1.15 -7.04
CA ASP A 18 4.53 1.65 -7.02
C ASP A 18 5.02 1.70 -5.57
N ILE A 19 6.08 0.95 -5.27
CA ILE A 19 6.64 0.81 -3.93
C ILE A 19 8.08 1.25 -3.94
N ARG A 20 8.46 2.00 -2.91
CA ARG A 20 9.86 2.24 -2.58
C ARG A 20 10.26 1.47 -1.34
N ALA A 21 11.08 0.44 -1.51
CA ALA A 21 11.60 -0.37 -0.42
C ALA A 21 12.97 0.17 0.02
N ARG A 22 13.13 0.43 1.32
CA ARG A 22 14.38 0.95 1.90
C ARG A 22 14.84 0.07 3.05
N GLY A 23 16.08 -0.39 2.97
CA GLY A 23 16.81 -1.06 4.03
C GLY A 23 18.14 -0.36 4.32
N HIS A 24 18.96 -0.94 5.19
CA HIS A 24 20.29 -0.40 5.47
C HIS A 24 21.21 -0.42 4.23
N GLU A 25 21.04 -1.43 3.37
CA GLU A 25 21.91 -1.72 2.23
C GLU A 25 21.24 -1.49 0.86
N PHE A 26 19.94 -1.16 0.82
CA PHE A 26 19.19 -0.96 -0.42
C PHE A 26 18.21 0.21 -0.32
N ASP A 27 17.99 0.90 -1.44
CA ASP A 27 16.91 1.85 -1.65
C ASP A 27 16.46 1.69 -3.11
N VAL A 28 15.29 1.09 -3.31
CA VAL A 28 14.82 0.66 -4.64
C VAL A 28 13.37 1.05 -4.85
N ASP A 29 13.08 1.51 -6.06
CA ASP A 29 11.72 1.65 -6.57
C ASP A 29 11.36 0.35 -7.33
N THR A 30 10.27 -0.30 -6.94
CA THR A 30 9.79 -1.57 -7.47
C THR A 30 8.26 -1.61 -7.41
N LEU A 31 7.67 -2.70 -7.88
CA LEU A 31 6.23 -2.91 -7.81
C LEU A 31 5.87 -3.73 -6.58
N GLY A 32 4.60 -3.72 -6.20
CA GLY A 32 4.08 -4.65 -5.22
C GLY A 32 2.58 -4.57 -5.06
N VAL A 33 2.09 -5.01 -3.90
CA VAL A 33 0.67 -5.15 -3.60
C VAL A 33 0.37 -4.41 -2.30
N VAL A 34 -0.71 -3.61 -2.31
CA VAL A 34 -1.31 -3.04 -1.11
C VAL A 34 -2.74 -3.52 -1.04
N ASN A 35 -3.15 -4.08 0.09
CA ASN A 35 -4.48 -4.65 0.23
C ASN A 35 -5.12 -4.28 1.56
N VAL A 36 -6.39 -3.89 1.52
CA VAL A 36 -7.20 -3.60 2.71
C VAL A 36 -8.36 -4.58 2.76
N THR A 37 -8.48 -5.33 3.85
CA THR A 37 -9.54 -6.33 4.02
C THR A 37 -10.10 -6.35 5.45
N ALA A 38 -11.18 -7.08 5.65
CA ALA A 38 -11.72 -7.42 6.97
C ALA A 38 -12.19 -8.89 6.96
N PRO A 39 -12.28 -9.55 8.13
CA PRO A 39 -12.81 -10.91 8.20
C PRO A 39 -14.22 -11.03 7.61
N ARG A 40 -14.45 -12.04 6.77
CA ARG A 40 -15.74 -12.25 6.09
C ARG A 40 -16.90 -12.59 7.05
N LYS A 41 -16.59 -13.15 8.22
CA LYS A 41 -17.58 -13.53 9.24
C LYS A 41 -17.19 -12.83 10.54
N ASN A 42 -18.14 -12.14 11.16
CA ASN A 42 -17.95 -11.39 12.42
C ASN A 42 -16.71 -10.48 12.38
N PRO A 43 -16.69 -9.46 11.50
CA PRO A 43 -15.53 -8.57 11.38
C PRO A 43 -15.28 -7.80 12.67
N ASP A 44 -14.05 -7.84 13.15
CA ASP A 44 -13.59 -7.20 14.39
C ASP A 44 -12.34 -6.31 14.19
N HIS A 45 -11.72 -6.36 13.02
CA HIS A 45 -10.58 -5.52 12.62
C HIS A 45 -10.54 -5.27 11.11
N VAL A 46 -9.67 -4.35 10.71
CA VAL A 46 -9.24 -4.12 9.33
C VAL A 46 -7.78 -4.57 9.21
N SER A 47 -7.44 -5.34 8.18
CA SER A 47 -6.05 -5.67 7.86
C SER A 47 -5.58 -4.80 6.71
N LEU A 48 -4.49 -4.06 6.93
CA LEU A 48 -3.71 -3.40 5.88
C LEU A 48 -2.47 -4.24 5.61
N GLN A 49 -2.32 -4.73 4.39
CA GLN A 49 -1.27 -5.65 3.97
C GLN A 49 -0.40 -5.03 2.88
N LEU A 50 0.89 -5.29 2.93
CA LEU A 50 1.90 -4.85 1.97
C LEU A 50 2.79 -6.02 1.58
N GLU A 51 3.03 -6.20 0.28
CA GLU A 51 4.06 -7.11 -0.21
C GLU A 51 4.82 -6.47 -1.37
N VAL A 52 6.15 -6.51 -1.28
CA VAL A 52 7.07 -5.93 -2.26
C VAL A 52 7.51 -6.99 -3.28
N ASP A 53 7.59 -6.62 -4.56
CA ASP A 53 8.28 -7.45 -5.56
C ASP A 53 9.78 -7.45 -5.31
N HIS A 54 10.22 -8.48 -4.60
CA HIS A 54 11.60 -8.70 -4.26
C HIS A 54 12.41 -9.40 -5.37
N THR A 55 11.79 -9.81 -6.49
CA THR A 55 12.47 -10.66 -7.49
C THR A 55 13.70 -10.03 -8.13
N ASN A 56 13.76 -8.69 -8.15
CA ASN A 56 14.88 -7.92 -8.69
C ASN A 56 15.60 -7.08 -7.61
N VAL A 57 15.36 -7.35 -6.32
CA VAL A 57 15.93 -6.58 -5.21
C VAL A 57 16.89 -7.48 -4.43
N GLU A 58 18.19 -7.29 -4.67
CA GLU A 58 19.23 -8.00 -3.93
C GLU A 58 19.18 -7.63 -2.44
N GLY A 59 19.28 -8.62 -1.56
CA GLY A 59 19.25 -8.41 -0.11
C GLY A 59 17.85 -8.23 0.51
N LEU A 60 16.78 -8.20 -0.29
CA LEU A 60 15.41 -8.16 0.21
C LEU A 60 14.79 -9.57 0.21
N PRO A 61 14.58 -10.21 1.37
CA PRO A 61 13.90 -11.49 1.42
C PRO A 61 12.43 -11.33 1.01
N ALA A 62 11.82 -12.40 0.51
CA ALA A 62 10.38 -12.48 0.34
C ALA A 62 9.70 -12.22 1.70
N HIS A 63 8.89 -11.17 1.77
CA HIS A 63 8.16 -10.79 2.97
C HIS A 63 6.83 -10.14 2.59
N ALA A 64 5.86 -10.27 3.48
CA ALA A 64 4.62 -9.54 3.46
C ALA A 64 4.36 -9.05 4.88
N ASP A 65 4.08 -7.76 4.99
CA ASP A 65 3.79 -7.12 6.26
C ASP A 65 2.29 -6.88 6.38
N GLU A 66 1.76 -7.06 7.58
CA GLU A 66 0.34 -6.84 7.88
C GLU A 66 0.20 -6.02 9.16
N VAL A 67 -0.68 -5.02 9.10
CA VAL A 67 -1.11 -4.24 10.25
C VAL A 67 -2.57 -4.56 10.54
N THR A 68 -2.84 -5.05 11.75
CA THR A 68 -4.20 -5.19 12.28
C THR A 68 -4.63 -3.85 12.89
N LEU A 69 -5.66 -3.25 12.32
CA LEU A 69 -6.19 -1.95 12.72
C LEU A 69 -7.56 -2.12 13.37
N SER A 70 -7.79 -1.36 14.44
CA SER A 70 -9.14 -1.10 14.92
C SER A 70 -9.92 -0.27 13.90
N VAL A 71 -11.26 -0.24 14.06
CA VAL A 71 -12.14 0.57 13.21
C VAL A 71 -11.76 2.06 13.23
N SER A 72 -11.38 2.59 14.40
CA SER A 72 -10.97 3.99 14.53
C SER A 72 -9.65 4.29 13.83
N GLU A 73 -8.63 3.44 13.99
CA GLU A 73 -7.33 3.65 13.35
C GLU A 73 -7.44 3.58 11.83
N ALA A 74 -8.22 2.64 11.31
CA ALA A 74 -8.48 2.54 9.88
C ALA A 74 -9.16 3.80 9.32
N ARG A 75 -10.11 4.38 10.05
CA ARG A 75 -10.78 5.64 9.66
C ARG A 75 -9.83 6.83 9.70
N THR A 76 -8.96 6.91 10.71
CA THR A 76 -7.94 7.97 10.78
C THR A 76 -6.99 7.90 9.57
N ILE A 77 -6.49 6.72 9.22
CA ILE A 77 -5.62 6.55 8.05
C ILE A 77 -6.35 6.94 6.76
N ALA A 78 -7.63 6.56 6.62
CA ALA A 78 -8.42 6.90 5.44
C ALA A 78 -8.64 8.42 5.28
N GLU A 79 -8.95 9.11 6.37
CA GLU A 79 -9.11 10.57 6.39
C GLU A 79 -7.81 11.30 6.00
N ASP A 80 -6.67 10.84 6.53
CA ASP A 80 -5.36 11.38 6.15
C ASP A 80 -5.07 11.13 4.66
N LEU A 81 -5.33 9.92 4.14
CA LEU A 81 -5.12 9.60 2.73
C LEU A 81 -5.94 10.51 1.81
N GLU A 82 -7.22 10.74 2.12
CA GLU A 82 -8.11 11.64 1.37
C GLU A 82 -7.60 13.09 1.43
N SER A 83 -7.27 13.59 2.62
CA SER A 83 -6.75 14.94 2.83
C SER A 83 -5.45 15.21 2.06
N TYR A 84 -4.51 14.26 2.06
CA TYR A 84 -3.27 14.40 1.30
C TYR A 84 -3.47 14.26 -0.21
N ALA A 85 -4.43 13.44 -0.67
CA ALA A 85 -4.79 13.37 -2.08
C ALA A 85 -5.36 14.71 -2.57
N ASP A 86 -6.33 15.29 -1.86
CA ASP A 86 -6.91 16.60 -2.16
C ASP A 86 -5.82 17.68 -2.24
N ARG A 87 -4.86 17.65 -1.32
CA ARG A 87 -3.73 18.59 -1.33
C ARG A 87 -2.90 18.47 -2.61
N VAL A 88 -2.62 17.25 -3.07
CA VAL A 88 -1.86 17.01 -4.30
C VAL A 88 -2.65 17.48 -5.52
N GLU A 89 -3.93 17.15 -5.62
CA GLU A 89 -4.80 17.55 -6.72
C GLU A 89 -4.92 19.08 -6.84
N ASN A 90 -5.10 19.76 -5.70
CA ASN A 90 -5.16 21.23 -5.66
C ASN A 90 -3.83 21.87 -6.12
N ALA A 91 -2.69 21.27 -5.73
CA ALA A 91 -1.38 21.77 -6.17
C ALA A 91 -1.15 21.58 -7.68
N GLN A 92 -1.66 20.49 -8.27
CA GLN A 92 -1.57 20.26 -9.72
C GLN A 92 -2.56 21.12 -10.53
N SER A 93 -3.73 21.43 -9.96
CA SER A 93 -4.73 22.29 -10.62
C SER A 93 -4.28 23.75 -10.66
N SER A 94 -3.66 24.24 -9.59
CA SER A 94 -3.15 25.62 -9.52
C SER A 94 -1.92 25.88 -10.39
N SER A 95 -1.13 24.86 -10.73
CA SER A 95 -0.02 24.98 -11.70
C SER A 95 -0.49 24.91 -13.16
N SER A 96 -1.72 24.49 -13.41
CA SER A 96 -2.30 24.37 -14.76
C SER A 96 -2.94 25.66 -15.27
N ASP A 97 -3.26 26.61 -14.38
CA ASP A 97 -3.85 27.92 -14.72
C ASP A 97 -2.80 29.03 -15.00
N ASP A 98 -1.49 28.73 -14.90
CA ASP A 98 -0.37 29.66 -15.11
C ASP A 98 0.51 29.29 -16.34
N SER A 99 -0.05 28.57 -17.33
CA SER A 99 0.64 28.16 -18.58
C SER A 99 -0.13 28.50 -19.85
#